data_AF-A0A7J4LZ49-F1
#
_entry.id   AF-A0A7J4LZ49-F1
#
_cell.length_a   1.000
_cell.length_b   1.000
_cell.length_c   1.000
_cell.angle_alpha   90.00
_cell.angle_beta   90.00
_cell.angle_gamma   90.00
#
_symmetry.space_group_name_H-M   'P 1'
#
loop_
_entity.id
_entity.type
_entity.pdbx_description
1 polymer ?
#
loop_
_entity_poly.entity_id
_entity_poly.type
_entity_poly.pdbx_seq_one_letter_code
_entity_poly.pdbx_strand_id
1 'polypeptide(L)'
;MPENKKRTMPTESKGKKVCIMCGNEKVGLQVKEDHVIGAMRWVKRNITKNPKNYRMVVCKEDFLAYKKKRDSYERKRIAYVIIGIIFMALLLSFASGRFLGAIVYGVGVIAFMYLLSLLSYIPAVEMPAVQEKGRGLNLLSKPR
;
A
#
# COMPACT_ATOMS: atom_id res chain seq x y z
N MET A 1 -20.63 -36.76 8.35
CA MET A 1 -19.24 -36.72 7.85
C MET A 1 -19.00 -35.36 7.21
N PRO A 2 -18.14 -34.48 7.77
CA PRO A 2 -17.94 -33.14 7.22
C PRO A 2 -17.02 -33.15 5.98
N GLU A 3 -17.49 -32.49 4.94
CA GLU A 3 -16.91 -32.31 3.62
C GLU A 3 -15.55 -31.60 3.66
N ASN A 4 -14.49 -32.31 3.23
CA ASN A 4 -13.12 -31.81 3.16
C ASN A 4 -12.97 -30.86 1.96
N LYS A 5 -13.26 -29.58 2.20
CA LYS A 5 -13.08 -28.48 1.24
C LYS A 5 -11.58 -28.28 0.95
N LYS A 6 -11.07 -28.99 -0.06
CA LYS A 6 -9.72 -28.80 -0.63
C LYS A 6 -9.51 -27.31 -0.89
N ARG A 7 -8.62 -26.69 -0.12
CA ARG A 7 -8.12 -25.33 -0.41
C ARG A 7 -7.34 -25.44 -1.71
N THR A 8 -7.96 -25.05 -2.81
CA THR A 8 -7.27 -24.85 -4.07
C THR A 8 -6.21 -23.77 -3.83
N MET A 9 -4.94 -24.17 -3.89
CA MET A 9 -3.86 -23.22 -3.92
C MET A 9 -4.08 -22.29 -5.13
N PRO A 10 -3.91 -20.97 -4.98
CA PRO A 10 -4.10 -20.03 -6.08
C PRO A 10 -3.24 -20.47 -7.26
N THR A 11 -3.91 -20.72 -8.38
CA THR A 11 -3.31 -21.21 -9.62
C THR A 11 -2.17 -20.30 -10.03
N GLU A 12 -0.98 -20.91 -10.10
CA GLU A 12 0.26 -20.26 -10.47
C GLU A 12 0.20 -19.79 -11.93
N SER A 13 -0.19 -18.53 -12.16
CA SER A 13 -0.10 -17.96 -13.50
C SER A 13 1.39 -17.87 -13.88
N LYS A 14 1.76 -18.40 -15.07
CA LYS A 14 3.12 -18.45 -15.65
C LYS A 14 3.76 -17.07 -15.98
N GLY A 15 3.51 -16.04 -15.19
CA GLY A 15 4.14 -14.74 -15.31
C GLY A 15 5.47 -14.69 -14.57
N LYS A 16 6.48 -14.05 -15.17
CA LYS A 16 7.77 -13.78 -14.52
C LYS A 16 7.56 -12.98 -13.21
N LYS A 17 8.11 -13.49 -12.10
CA LYS A 17 8.02 -12.89 -10.76
C LYS A 17 9.28 -12.08 -10.51
N VAL A 18 9.13 -10.77 -10.28
CA VAL A 18 10.27 -9.85 -10.11
C VAL A 18 10.20 -9.21 -8.73
N CYS A 19 11.32 -9.21 -8.00
CA CYS A 19 11.40 -8.56 -6.71
C CYS A 19 11.37 -7.03 -6.86
N ILE A 20 10.50 -6.33 -6.13
CA ILE A 20 10.41 -4.86 -6.20
C ILE A 20 11.61 -4.14 -5.55
N MET A 21 12.37 -4.83 -4.69
CA MET A 21 13.48 -4.24 -3.94
C MET A 21 14.80 -4.39 -4.70
N CYS A 22 15.15 -5.61 -5.13
CA CYS A 22 16.39 -5.88 -5.87
C CYS A 22 16.22 -5.93 -7.40
N GLY A 23 14.99 -5.99 -7.93
CA GLY A 23 14.75 -6.04 -9.38
C GLY A 23 15.02 -7.40 -10.05
N ASN A 24 15.42 -8.41 -9.28
CA ASN A 24 15.77 -9.74 -9.79
C ASN A 24 14.55 -10.67 -9.87
N GLU A 25 14.58 -11.64 -10.80
CA GLU A 25 13.58 -12.71 -10.87
C GLU A 25 13.76 -13.66 -9.68
N LYS A 26 12.87 -13.59 -8.68
CA LYS A 26 12.93 -14.39 -7.45
C LYS A 26 11.55 -14.85 -7.03
N VAL A 27 11.50 -15.90 -6.22
CA VAL A 27 10.26 -16.33 -5.54
C VAL A 27 10.09 -15.54 -4.24
N GLY A 28 8.89 -15.07 -3.96
CA GLY A 28 8.61 -14.19 -2.82
C GLY A 28 7.14 -14.02 -2.51
N LEU A 29 6.86 -13.19 -1.51
CA LEU A 29 5.51 -12.78 -1.13
C LEU A 29 4.92 -11.90 -2.24
N GLN A 30 3.69 -12.17 -2.66
CA GLN A 30 3.04 -11.36 -3.69
C GLN A 30 2.68 -10.00 -3.13
N VAL A 31 2.94 -8.97 -3.94
CA VAL A 31 2.51 -7.61 -3.67
C VAL A 31 1.02 -7.52 -3.97
N LYS A 32 0.24 -6.95 -3.05
CA LYS A 32 -1.19 -6.73 -3.23
C LYS A 32 -1.40 -5.73 -4.36
N GLU A 33 -2.32 -6.06 -5.25
CA GLU A 33 -2.60 -5.24 -6.42
C GLU A 33 -3.53 -4.07 -6.05
N ASP A 34 -2.92 -2.91 -5.77
CA ASP A 34 -3.64 -1.69 -5.40
C ASP A 34 -3.87 -0.78 -6.62
N HIS A 35 -4.83 0.15 -6.52
CA HIS A 35 -5.16 1.13 -7.57
C HIS A 35 -3.95 1.95 -8.03
N VAL A 36 -3.02 2.27 -7.11
CA VAL A 36 -1.78 3.00 -7.43
C VAL A 36 -0.90 2.19 -8.38
N ILE A 37 -0.73 0.89 -8.14
CA ILE A 37 0.04 0.00 -9.02
C ILE A 37 -0.65 -0.10 -10.38
N GLY A 38 -1.98 -0.21 -10.38
CA GLY A 38 -2.79 -0.21 -11.60
C GLY A 38 -2.59 1.06 -12.44
N ALA A 39 -2.66 2.23 -11.81
CA ALA A 39 -2.41 3.52 -12.45
C ALA A 39 -0.97 3.61 -12.99
N MET A 40 0.03 3.20 -12.20
CA MET A 40 1.44 3.23 -12.62
C MET A 40 1.69 2.31 -13.83
N ARG A 41 1.07 1.14 -13.86
CA ARG A 41 1.12 0.23 -15.03
C ARG A 41 0.37 0.80 -16.23
N TRP A 42 -0.74 1.49 -16.03
CA TRP A 42 -1.45 2.17 -17.10
C TRP A 42 -0.59 3.28 -17.70
N VAL A 43 -0.01 4.15 -16.86
CA VAL A 43 0.92 5.21 -17.28
C VAL A 43 2.11 4.63 -18.03
N LYS A 44 2.74 3.56 -17.51
CA LYS A 44 3.88 2.91 -18.18
C LYS A 44 3.53 2.29 -19.53
N ARG A 45 2.32 1.71 -19.65
CA ARG A 45 1.82 1.17 -20.93
C ARG A 45 1.52 2.28 -21.93
N ASN A 46 0.93 3.39 -21.46
CA ASN A 46 0.52 4.47 -22.35
C ASN A 46 1.69 5.35 -22.79
N ILE A 47 2.59 5.72 -21.87
CA ILE A 47 3.72 6.61 -22.13
C ILE A 47 4.91 5.86 -22.73
N THR A 48 5.34 4.76 -22.10
CA THR A 48 6.56 4.04 -22.48
C THR A 48 6.31 2.88 -23.43
N LYS A 49 5.04 2.60 -23.80
CA LYS A 49 4.64 1.49 -24.68
C LYS A 49 5.23 0.13 -24.29
N ASN A 50 5.49 -0.09 -22.99
CA ASN A 50 6.10 -1.31 -22.48
C ASN A 50 5.03 -2.22 -21.86
N PRO A 51 4.63 -3.33 -22.53
CA PRO A 51 3.53 -4.19 -22.08
C PRO A 51 3.95 -5.27 -21.09
N LYS A 52 5.18 -5.22 -20.54
CA LYS A 52 5.69 -6.29 -19.67
C LYS A 52 4.82 -6.44 -18.41
N ASN A 53 4.08 -7.55 -18.35
CA ASN A 53 3.19 -7.89 -17.25
C ASN A 53 3.92 -8.80 -16.25
N TYR A 54 4.69 -8.18 -15.36
CA TYR A 54 5.42 -8.88 -14.31
C TYR A 54 4.59 -8.94 -13.03
N ARG A 55 4.62 -10.09 -12.34
CA ARG A 55 4.13 -10.16 -10.96
C ARG A 55 5.19 -9.60 -10.03
N MET A 56 4.81 -8.58 -9.29
CA MET A 56 5.67 -7.97 -8.27
C MET A 56 5.67 -8.85 -7.02
N VAL A 57 6.86 -9.22 -6.57
CA VAL A 57 7.04 -9.96 -5.32
C VAL A 57 8.06 -9.27 -4.42
N VAL A 58 8.11 -9.67 -3.15
CA VAL A 58 9.20 -9.33 -2.24
C VAL A 58 9.90 -10.62 -1.85
N CYS A 59 11.19 -10.74 -2.19
CA CYS A 59 11.98 -11.92 -1.80
C CYS A 59 12.22 -11.94 -0.28
N LYS A 60 12.54 -13.11 0.27
CA LYS A 60 12.76 -13.26 1.72
C LYS A 60 13.93 -12.42 2.25
N GLU A 61 14.99 -12.29 1.46
CA GLU A 61 16.20 -11.54 1.80
C GLU A 61 15.89 -10.05 2.00
N ASP A 62 15.11 -9.44 1.09
CA ASP A 62 14.78 -8.01 1.12
C ASP A 62 13.62 -7.68 2.06
N PHE A 63 12.96 -8.68 2.65
CA PHE A 63 11.74 -8.50 3.43
C PHE A 63 11.95 -7.57 4.64
N LEU A 64 13.09 -7.69 5.33
CA LEU A 64 13.42 -6.85 6.48
C LEU A 64 13.58 -5.38 6.07
N ALA A 65 14.28 -5.12 4.97
CA ALA A 65 14.46 -3.79 4.42
C ALA A 65 13.11 -3.21 3.93
N TYR A 66 12.29 -4.03 3.28
CA TYR A 66 10.94 -3.66 2.86
C TYR A 66 10.09 -3.24 4.07
N LYS A 67 10.08 -4.05 5.14
CA LYS A 67 9.33 -3.75 6.37
C LYS A 67 9.74 -2.40 6.96
N LYS A 68 11.04 -2.16 7.11
CA LYS A 68 11.56 -0.88 7.64
C LYS A 68 11.14 0.32 6.78
N LYS A 69 11.20 0.18 5.44
CA LYS A 69 10.77 1.25 4.53
C LYS A 69 9.25 1.46 4.63
N ARG A 70 8.46 0.39 4.73
CA ARG A 70 7.00 0.45 4.88
C ARG A 70 6.60 1.16 6.16
N ASP A 71 7.24 0.85 7.29
CA ASP A 71 6.99 1.53 8.57
C ASP A 71 7.34 3.03 8.48
N SER A 72 8.43 3.38 7.78
CA SER A 72 8.79 4.78 7.55
C SER A 72 7.75 5.50 6.69
N TYR A 73 7.24 4.85 5.65
CA TYR A 73 6.18 5.39 4.81
C TYR A 73 4.89 5.65 5.60
N GLU A 74 4.48 4.73 6.48
CA GLU A 74 3.28 4.92 7.29
C GLU A 74 3.40 6.11 8.25
N ARG A 75 4.57 6.28 8.90
CA ARG A 75 4.84 7.47 9.73
C ARG A 75 4.80 8.77 8.92
N LYS A 76 5.42 8.78 7.74
CA LYS A 76 5.41 9.96 6.85
C LYS A 76 4.01 10.29 6.36
N ARG A 77 3.21 9.28 6.00
CA ARG A 77 1.81 9.46 5.59
C ARG A 77 1.00 10.14 6.68
N ILE A 78 1.12 9.69 7.94
CA ILE A 78 0.44 10.31 9.08
C ILE A 78 0.91 11.75 9.25
N ALA A 79 2.22 12.01 9.19
CA ALA A 79 2.76 13.36 9.28
C ALA A 79 2.22 14.28 8.18
N TYR A 80 2.13 13.83 6.93
CA TYR A 80 1.56 14.62 5.83
C TYR A 80 0.08 14.93 6.03
N VAL A 81 -0.70 14.00 6.57
CA VAL A 81 -2.11 14.24 6.90
C VAL A 81 -2.22 15.34 7.97
N ILE A 82 -1.42 15.27 9.03
CA ILE A 82 -1.40 16.28 10.10
C ILE A 82 -1.01 17.65 9.55
N ILE A 83 0.06 17.72 8.75
CA ILE A 83 0.53 18.97 8.12
C ILE A 83 -0.57 19.55 7.22
N GLY A 84 -1.25 18.71 6.43
CA GLY A 84 -2.36 19.14 5.58
C GLY A 84 -3.52 19.77 6.36
N ILE A 85 -3.90 19.17 7.51
CA ILE A 85 -4.96 19.71 8.39
C ILE A 85 -4.54 21.08 8.96
N ILE A 86 -3.30 21.20 9.44
CA ILE A 86 -2.77 22.47 9.99
C ILE A 86 -2.75 23.55 8.91
N PHE A 87 -2.28 23.22 7.71
CA PHE A 87 -2.26 24.15 6.57
C PHE A 87 -3.66 24.60 6.18
N MET A 88 -4.63 23.68 6.17
CA MET A 88 -6.00 24.00 5.83
C MET A 88 -6.64 24.94 6.85
N ALA A 89 -6.40 24.72 8.14
CA ALA A 89 -6.84 25.61 9.20
C ALA A 89 -6.22 27.01 9.07
N LEU A 90 -4.91 27.10 8.78
CA LEU A 90 -4.23 28.36 8.55
C LEU A 90 -4.81 29.11 7.34
N LEU A 91 -5.01 28.43 6.21
CA LEU A 91 -5.58 29.05 5.01
C LEU A 91 -6.97 29.62 5.26
N LEU A 92 -7.81 28.92 6.04
CA LEU A 92 -9.14 29.42 6.41
C LEU A 92 -9.07 30.68 7.29
N SER A 93 -8.14 30.72 8.26
CA SER A 93 -7.95 31.88 9.13
C SER A 93 -7.44 33.13 8.40
N PHE A 94 -6.62 32.97 7.35
CA PHE A 94 -6.06 34.08 6.57
C PHE A 94 -6.92 34.51 5.37
N ALA A 95 -8.01 33.80 5.07
CA ALA A 95 -8.87 34.08 3.92
C ALA A 95 -9.88 35.21 4.18
N SER A 96 -9.44 36.38 4.67
CA SER A 96 -10.31 37.56 4.80
C SER A 96 -10.54 38.21 3.42
N GLY A 97 -11.54 37.72 2.68
CA GLY A 97 -12.07 38.39 1.48
C GLY A 97 -11.64 37.82 0.12
N ARG A 98 -10.71 36.87 0.07
CA ARG A 98 -10.33 36.15 -1.18
C ARG A 98 -10.53 34.64 -1.06
N PHE A 99 -11.71 34.24 -0.61
CA PHE A 99 -12.05 32.84 -0.32
C PHE A 99 -11.83 31.92 -1.53
N LEU A 100 -12.22 32.36 -2.74
CA LEU A 100 -12.05 31.56 -3.96
C LEU A 100 -10.58 31.27 -4.27
N GLY A 101 -9.71 32.29 -4.17
CA GLY A 101 -8.28 32.12 -4.40
C GLY A 101 -7.64 31.20 -3.37
N ALA A 102 -7.99 31.39 -2.08
CA ALA A 102 -7.50 30.55 -1.00
C ALA A 102 -7.87 29.06 -1.18
N ILE A 103 -9.08 28.77 -1.67
CA ILE A 103 -9.49 27.40 -2.00
C ILE A 103 -8.63 26.82 -3.12
N VAL A 104 -8.47 27.54 -4.24
CA VAL A 104 -7.70 27.03 -5.39
C VAL A 104 -6.25 26.74 -4.99
N TYR A 105 -5.60 27.65 -4.27
CA TYR A 105 -4.26 27.43 -3.74
C TYR A 105 -4.22 26.27 -2.74
N GLY A 106 -5.18 26.19 -1.83
CA GLY A 106 -5.26 25.11 -0.84
C GLY A 106 -5.38 23.74 -1.49
N VAL A 107 -6.29 23.59 -2.46
CA VAL A 107 -6.44 22.37 -3.25
C VAL A 107 -5.16 22.05 -4.02
N GLY A 108 -4.52 23.05 -4.63
CA GLY A 108 -3.24 22.89 -5.32
C GLY A 108 -2.13 22.36 -4.41
N VAL A 109 -1.99 22.92 -3.21
CA VAL A 109 -1.01 22.47 -2.21
C VAL A 109 -1.31 21.05 -1.74
N ILE A 110 -2.57 20.73 -1.42
CA ILE A 110 -2.97 19.38 -1.00
C ILE A 110 -2.69 18.36 -2.11
N ALA A 111 -3.04 18.69 -3.36
CA ALA A 111 -2.77 17.85 -4.52
C ALA A 111 -1.26 17.64 -4.72
N PHE A 112 -0.46 18.69 -4.58
CA PHE A 112 0.99 18.61 -4.67
C PHE A 112 1.61 17.76 -3.55
N MET A 113 1.18 17.94 -2.31
CA MET A 113 1.63 17.11 -1.18
C MET A 113 1.24 15.64 -1.36
N TYR A 114 0.03 15.38 -1.86
CA TYR A 114 -0.42 14.03 -2.18
C TYR A 114 0.43 13.40 -3.28
N LEU A 115 0.80 14.17 -4.31
CA LEU A 115 1.70 13.72 -5.37
C LEU A 115 3.08 13.35 -4.83
N LEU A 116 3.66 14.16 -3.93
CA LEU A 116 4.91 13.82 -3.26
C LEU A 116 4.79 12.55 -2.39
N SER A 117 3.63 12.35 -1.76
CA SER A 117 3.35 11.12 -1.00
C SER A 117 3.28 9.89 -1.91
N LEU A 118 2.69 10.01 -3.11
CA LEU A 118 2.65 8.94 -4.11
C LEU A 118 4.05 8.55 -4.62
N LEU A 119 4.96 9.49 -4.76
CA LEU A 119 6.36 9.19 -5.14
C LEU A 119 7.08 8.33 -4.09
N SER A 120 6.64 8.41 -2.83
CA SER A 120 7.16 7.59 -1.73
C SER A 120 6.32 6.34 -1.46
N TYR A 121 5.34 6.01 -2.30
CA TYR A 121 4.44 4.90 -2.08
C TYR A 121 5.16 3.56 -2.11
N ILE A 122 4.96 2.78 -1.05
CA ILE A 122 5.46 1.40 -0.94
C ILE A 122 4.25 0.49 -0.92
N PRO A 123 4.10 -0.44 -1.89
CA PRO A 123 2.89 -1.26 -1.98
C PRO A 123 2.83 -2.29 -0.84
N ALA A 124 1.63 -2.64 -0.41
CA ALA A 124 1.44 -3.66 0.62
C ALA A 124 1.72 -5.06 0.07
N VAL A 125 2.19 -5.98 0.92
CA VAL A 125 2.35 -7.40 0.56
C VAL A 125 1.18 -8.20 1.11
N GLU A 126 0.70 -9.17 0.33
CA GLU A 126 -0.23 -10.18 0.82
C GLU A 126 0.52 -11.10 1.76
N MET A 127 0.44 -10.81 3.06
CA MET A 127 0.77 -11.82 4.04
C MET A 127 -0.32 -12.89 3.92
N PRO A 128 0.01 -14.16 3.62
CA PRO A 128 -0.97 -15.21 3.77
C PRO A 128 -1.47 -15.08 5.19
N ALA A 129 -2.75 -14.79 5.37
CA ALA A 129 -3.35 -14.68 6.69
C ALA A 129 -3.02 -16.00 7.39
N VAL A 130 -2.02 -15.97 8.27
CA VAL A 130 -1.84 -17.00 9.27
C VAL A 130 -3.12 -16.84 10.06
N GLN A 131 -4.09 -17.70 9.76
CA GLN A 131 -5.34 -17.69 10.47
C GLN A 131 -4.98 -17.84 11.94
N GLU A 132 -5.14 -16.77 12.73
CA GLU A 132 -5.28 -16.84 14.18
C GLU A 132 -6.62 -17.52 14.53
N LYS A 133 -6.94 -18.62 13.84
CA LYS A 133 -8.05 -19.50 14.13
C LYS A 133 -7.51 -20.59 15.04
N GLY A 134 -7.31 -20.28 16.32
CA GLY A 134 -7.04 -21.35 17.29
C GLY A 134 -6.35 -21.01 18.61
N ARG A 135 -6.55 -19.83 19.23
CA ARG A 135 -6.07 -19.64 20.62
C ARG A 135 -6.79 -18.59 21.46
N GLY A 136 -8.11 -18.46 21.28
CA GLY A 136 -8.94 -17.63 22.16
C GLY A 136 -10.33 -18.20 22.31
N LEU A 137 -10.49 -19.20 23.19
CA LEU A 137 -11.70 -19.53 23.98
C LEU A 137 -11.55 -20.96 24.55
N ASN A 138 -10.83 -21.13 25.65
CA ASN A 138 -10.91 -22.33 26.51
C ASN A 138 -10.24 -22.09 27.88
N LEU A 139 -10.56 -20.96 28.53
CA LEU A 139 -10.15 -20.69 29.92
C LEU A 139 -11.28 -20.10 30.79
N LEU A 140 -12.54 -20.41 30.46
CA LEU A 140 -13.69 -20.03 31.30
C LEU A 140 -14.58 -21.24 31.63
N SER A 141 -13.95 -22.34 32.05
CA SER A 141 -14.64 -23.43 32.77
C SER A 141 -13.88 -23.74 34.06
N LYS A 142 -14.04 -22.86 35.06
CA LYS A 142 -13.78 -23.21 36.45
C LYS A 142 -15.14 -23.29 37.16
N PRO A 143 -15.70 -24.49 37.39
CA PRO A 143 -16.85 -24.63 38.27
C PRO A 143 -16.43 -24.31 39.71
N ARG A 144 -17.30 -23.61 40.44
CA ARG A 144 -17.23 -23.42 41.89
C ARG A 144 -17.65 -24.71 42.59
#